data_AF-A0A7S3VU02-F1
#
_entry.id   AF-A0A7S3VU02-F1
#
_cell.length_a   1.000
_cell.length_b   1.000
_cell.length_c   1.000
_cell.angle_alpha   90.00
_cell.angle_beta   90.00
_cell.angle_gamma   90.00
#
_symmetry.space_group_name_H-M   'P 1'
#
loop_
_entity.id
_entity.type
_entity.pdbx_description
1 polymer ?
#
loop_
_entity_poly.entity_id
_entity_poly.type
_entity_poly.pdbx_seq_one_letter_code
_entity_poly.pdbx_strand_id
1 'polypeptide(L)'
;VNITHYIFCVFRTYVMSSPPSSNDINDPANQAAAGAALALATTELEYRVELLNKMVASCYDKCAARPFKEGSLSVGENSCVDRCCAKYWQVVAIVGQLLGAQK
;
A
#
# COMPACT_ATOMS: atom_id res chain seq x y z
N VAL A 1 -4.13 -11.11 14.18
CA VAL A 1 -4.13 -11.02 12.70
C VAL A 1 -4.64 -9.62 12.31
N ASN A 2 -3.96 -8.60 12.83
CA ASN A 2 -4.38 -7.19 12.74
C ASN A 2 -3.97 -6.59 11.39
N ILE A 3 -4.63 -5.50 10.99
CA ILE A 3 -4.24 -4.69 9.82
C ILE A 3 -2.75 -4.33 9.83
N THR A 4 -2.15 -4.14 11.02
CA THR A 4 -0.71 -3.92 11.19
C THR A 4 0.12 -5.11 10.73
N HIS A 5 -0.36 -6.34 10.94
CA HIS A 5 0.33 -7.55 10.51
C HIS A 5 0.17 -7.77 8.99
N TYR A 6 -0.98 -7.39 8.42
CA TYR A 6 -1.21 -7.48 6.97
C TYR A 6 -0.47 -6.38 6.21
N ILE A 7 -0.52 -5.14 6.69
CA ILE A 7 0.31 -4.03 6.19
C ILE A 7 1.78 -4.37 6.38
N PHE A 8 2.23 -4.82 7.55
CA PHE A 8 3.64 -5.20 7.75
C PHE A 8 4.05 -6.38 6.86
N CYS A 9 3.17 -7.35 6.63
CA CYS A 9 3.46 -8.45 5.71
C CYS A 9 3.53 -7.96 4.25
N VAL A 10 2.60 -7.11 3.82
CA VAL A 10 2.63 -6.51 2.47
C VAL A 10 3.84 -5.58 2.35
N PHE A 11 4.05 -4.62 3.25
CA PHE A 11 5.22 -3.74 3.25
C PHE A 11 6.55 -4.51 3.28
N ARG A 12 6.69 -5.51 4.15
CA ARG A 12 7.94 -6.28 4.29
C ARG A 12 8.19 -7.24 3.12
N THR A 13 7.16 -7.69 2.41
CA THR A 13 7.34 -8.54 1.23
C THR A 13 7.43 -7.72 -0.07
N TYR A 14 6.86 -6.50 -0.10
CA TYR A 14 6.75 -5.68 -1.33
C TYR A 14 7.58 -4.39 -1.36
N VAL A 15 7.95 -3.80 -0.23
CA VAL A 15 8.86 -2.62 -0.16
C VAL A 15 10.28 -3.04 0.22
N MET A 16 10.44 -4.20 0.88
CA MET A 16 11.73 -4.72 1.34
C MET A 16 12.29 -5.86 0.47
N SER A 17 11.81 -6.04 -0.76
CA SER A 17 12.61 -6.69 -1.81
C SER A 17 13.70 -5.72 -2.28
N SER A 18 14.74 -5.60 -1.45
CA SER A 18 16.08 -5.02 -1.64
C SER A 18 16.18 -3.61 -2.24
N PRO A 19 16.41 -2.55 -1.43
CA PRO A 19 17.15 -1.39 -1.91
C PRO A 19 18.59 -1.82 -2.30
N PRO A 20 19.23 -1.17 -3.30
CA PRO A 20 20.66 -1.34 -3.51
C PRO A 20 21.39 -0.94 -2.22
N SER A 21 22.45 -1.66 -1.90
CA SER A 21 23.22 -1.43 -0.70
C SER A 21 23.81 -0.02 -0.73
N SER A 22 24.00 0.61 0.43
CA SER A 22 24.53 1.98 0.57
C SER A 22 25.90 2.20 -0.11
N ASN A 23 26.54 1.13 -0.58
CA ASN A 23 27.81 1.14 -1.30
C ASN A 23 27.66 1.25 -2.83
N ASP A 24 26.46 1.08 -3.39
CA ASP A 24 26.22 1.09 -4.86
C ASP A 24 25.96 2.49 -5.44
N ILE A 25 25.80 3.50 -4.57
CA ILE A 25 25.51 4.90 -4.97
C ILE A 25 26.73 5.57 -5.63
N ASN A 26 27.95 5.08 -5.38
CA ASN A 26 29.20 5.71 -5.84
C ASN A 26 29.86 5.01 -7.04
N ASP A 27 29.23 4.03 -7.68
CA ASP A 27 29.84 3.27 -8.79
C ASP A 27 29.32 3.73 -10.18
N PRO A 28 30.16 4.37 -11.01
CA PRO A 28 29.73 4.98 -12.28
C PRO A 28 29.33 3.98 -13.37
N ALA A 29 29.64 2.69 -13.21
CA ALA A 29 29.22 1.62 -14.13
C ALA A 29 27.80 1.10 -13.86
N ASN A 30 27.25 1.31 -12.65
CA ASN A 30 25.95 0.77 -12.25
C ASN A 30 24.79 1.75 -12.50
N GLN A 31 25.06 3.04 -12.64
CA GLN A 31 24.04 4.10 -12.72
C GLN A 31 23.21 4.10 -14.02
N ALA A 32 23.75 3.58 -15.13
CA ALA A 32 23.03 3.51 -16.42
C ALA A 32 22.01 2.35 -16.47
N ALA A 33 22.32 1.21 -15.84
CA ALA A 33 21.38 0.10 -15.68
C ALA A 33 20.44 0.32 -14.48
N ALA A 34 20.94 0.94 -13.41
CA ALA A 34 20.15 1.33 -12.25
C ALA A 34 19.13 2.41 -12.58
N GLY A 35 19.35 3.28 -13.58
CA GLY A 35 18.36 4.30 -13.98
C GLY A 35 17.02 3.70 -14.41
N ALA A 36 17.04 2.65 -15.23
CA ALA A 36 15.82 1.96 -15.68
C ALA A 36 15.18 1.10 -14.57
N ALA A 37 16.01 0.41 -13.76
CA ALA A 37 15.53 -0.37 -12.63
C ALA A 37 14.92 0.51 -11.52
N LEU A 38 15.54 1.66 -11.26
CA LEU A 38 15.06 2.66 -10.31
C LEU A 38 13.78 3.33 -10.83
N ALA A 39 13.70 3.65 -12.13
CA ALA A 39 12.48 4.22 -12.71
C ALA A 39 11.28 3.27 -12.51
N LEU A 40 11.45 1.97 -12.83
CA LEU A 40 10.41 0.97 -12.62
C LEU A 40 10.05 0.81 -11.12
N ALA A 41 11.06 0.78 -10.25
CA ALA A 41 10.84 0.70 -8.81
C ALA A 41 10.11 1.93 -8.26
N THR A 42 10.40 3.11 -8.80
CA THR A 42 9.75 4.37 -8.40
C THR A 42 8.28 4.37 -8.81
N THR A 43 7.98 3.96 -10.06
CA THR A 43 6.59 3.88 -10.55
C THR A 43 5.75 2.88 -9.74
N GLU A 44 6.32 1.73 -9.35
CA GLU A 44 5.62 0.76 -8.52
C GLU A 44 5.33 1.31 -7.12
N LEU A 45 6.25 2.07 -6.53
CA LEU A 45 6.02 2.70 -5.23
C LEU A 45 4.98 3.82 -5.30
N GLU A 46 5.02 4.66 -6.35
CA GLU A 46 4.04 5.74 -6.57
C GLU A 46 2.62 5.18 -6.66
N TYR A 47 2.44 4.10 -7.43
CA TYR A 47 1.15 3.41 -7.53
C TYR A 47 0.65 2.89 -6.17
N ARG A 48 1.53 2.28 -5.36
CA ARG A 48 1.17 1.80 -4.03
C ARG A 48 0.74 2.93 -3.10
N VAL A 49 1.43 4.06 -3.15
CA VAL A 49 1.11 5.23 -2.32
C VAL A 49 -0.25 5.79 -2.71
N GLU A 50 -0.54 5.93 -4.01
CA GLU A 50 -1.85 6.37 -4.47
C GLU A 50 -2.96 5.42 -3.98
N LEU A 51 -2.73 4.11 -4.07
CA LEU A 51 -3.68 3.11 -3.63
C LEU A 51 -3.95 3.17 -2.12
N LEU A 52 -2.91 3.38 -1.32
CA LEU A 52 -3.02 3.57 0.13
C LEU A 52 -3.82 4.83 0.45
N ASN A 53 -3.57 5.94 -0.24
CA ASN A 53 -4.31 7.19 -0.05
C ASN A 53 -5.81 7.02 -0.33
N LYS A 54 -6.17 6.33 -1.43
CA LYS A 54 -7.58 6.04 -1.76
C LYS A 54 -8.22 5.08 -0.76
N MET A 55 -7.49 4.07 -0.29
CA MET A 55 -7.98 3.15 0.75
C MET A 55 -8.31 3.89 2.05
N VAL A 56 -7.38 4.72 2.53
CA VAL A 56 -7.54 5.47 3.78
C VAL A 56 -8.76 6.40 3.68
N ALA A 57 -8.90 7.15 2.59
CA ALA A 57 -10.06 8.02 2.37
C ALA A 57 -11.38 7.22 2.35
N SER A 58 -11.43 6.10 1.62
CA SER A 58 -12.65 5.28 1.53
C SER A 58 -13.05 4.66 2.87
N CYS A 59 -12.07 4.18 3.65
CA CYS A 59 -12.35 3.60 4.95
C CYS A 59 -12.70 4.66 5.99
N TYR A 60 -12.11 5.85 5.91
CA TYR A 60 -12.50 6.99 6.72
C TYR A 60 -13.97 7.36 6.48
N ASP A 61 -14.38 7.51 5.22
CA ASP A 61 -15.77 7.86 4.88
C ASP A 61 -16.80 6.78 5.29
N LYS A 62 -16.39 5.51 5.29
CA LYS A 62 -17.28 4.38 5.64
C LYS A 62 -17.39 4.14 7.13
N CYS A 63 -16.30 4.34 7.88
CA CYS A 63 -16.19 3.90 9.26
C CYS A 63 -16.19 5.04 10.28
N ALA A 64 -15.88 6.27 9.87
CA ALA A 64 -15.88 7.41 10.77
C ALA A 64 -17.30 8.00 10.82
N ALA A 65 -17.97 7.89 11.97
CA ALA A 65 -19.37 8.31 12.09
C ALA A 65 -19.50 9.83 12.19
N ARG A 66 -20.44 10.42 11.44
CA ARG A 66 -20.79 11.86 11.52
C ARG A 66 -22.08 12.01 12.34
N PRO A 67 -22.17 12.92 13.33
CA PRO A 67 -21.11 13.81 13.83
C PRO A 67 -20.06 13.08 14.69
N PHE A 68 -18.80 13.49 14.56
CA PHE A 68 -17.71 12.95 15.38
C PHE A 68 -17.96 13.30 16.85
N LYS A 69 -18.28 12.30 17.67
CA LYS A 69 -18.58 12.49 19.10
C LYS A 69 -17.32 12.66 19.95
N GLU A 70 -16.22 12.01 19.57
CA GLU A 70 -14.95 12.00 20.29
C GLU A 70 -13.77 12.08 19.30
N GLY A 71 -12.62 12.57 19.77
CA GLY A 71 -11.38 12.63 18.97
C GLY A 71 -10.63 11.29 18.88
N SER A 72 -11.09 10.27 19.60
CA SER A 72 -10.55 8.90 19.56
C SER A 72 -11.53 7.97 18.83
N LEU A 73 -11.00 7.07 18.00
CA LEU A 73 -11.82 6.03 17.37
C LEU A 73 -12.42 5.12 18.44
N SER A 74 -13.75 4.99 18.43
CA SER A 74 -14.45 4.03 19.27
C SER A 74 -14.08 2.60 18.88
N VAL A 75 -14.24 1.64 19.80
CA VAL A 75 -13.98 0.20 19.55
C VAL A 75 -14.74 -0.29 18.30
N GLY A 76 -15.94 0.24 18.05
CA GLY A 76 -16.73 -0.07 16.85
C GLY A 76 -16.12 0.48 15.55
N GLU A 77 -15.59 1.70 15.59
CA GLU A 77 -14.95 2.34 14.43
C GLU A 77 -13.62 1.66 14.09
N ASN A 78 -12.83 1.31 15.11
CA ASN A 78 -11.58 0.57 14.93
C ASN A 78 -11.84 -0.80 14.27
N SER A 79 -12.85 -1.53 14.76
CA SER A 79 -13.28 -2.80 14.18
C SER A 79 -13.81 -2.66 12.74
N CYS A 80 -14.45 -1.54 12.41
CA CYS A 80 -14.92 -1.25 11.06
C CYS A 80 -13.74 -1.01 10.11
N VAL A 81 -12.75 -0.20 10.52
CA VAL A 81 -11.56 0.12 9.71
C VAL A 81 -10.81 -1.15 9.32
N ASP A 82 -10.58 -2.08 10.26
CA ASP A 82 -9.95 -3.37 9.97
C ASP A 82 -10.69 -4.16 8.87
N ARG A 83 -12.03 -4.27 9.00
CA ARG A 83 -12.88 -4.96 8.01
C ARG A 83 -12.90 -4.23 6.67
N CYS A 84 -12.87 -2.90 6.68
CA CYS A 84 -12.87 -2.09 5.48
C CYS A 84 -11.59 -2.31 4.67
N CYS A 85 -10.43 -2.22 5.31
CA CYS A 85 -9.15 -2.42 4.63
C CYS A 85 -9.02 -3.84 4.08
N ALA A 86 -9.46 -4.86 4.83
CA ALA A 86 -9.48 -6.24 4.33
C ALA A 86 -10.32 -6.38 3.04
N LYS A 87 -11.52 -5.79 3.01
CA LYS A 87 -12.36 -5.79 1.80
C LYS A 87 -11.75 -4.98 0.66
N TYR A 88 -11.12 -3.84 0.95
CA TYR A 88 -10.50 -3.00 -0.07
C TYR A 88 -9.42 -3.77 -0.83
N TRP A 89 -8.51 -4.44 -0.12
CA TRP A 89 -7.46 -5.24 -0.74
C TRP A 89 -7.99 -6.45 -1.52
N GLN A 90 -9.06 -7.09 -1.05
CA GLN A 90 -9.73 -8.15 -1.81
C GLN A 90 -10.27 -7.63 -3.14
N VAL A 91 -10.93 -6.47 -3.15
CA VAL A 91 -11.46 -5.85 -4.38
C VAL A 91 -10.31 -5.45 -5.31
N VAL A 92 -9.24 -4.86 -4.80
CA VAL A 92 -8.05 -4.52 -5.59
C VAL A 92 -7.47 -5.76 -6.28
N ALA A 93 -7.35 -6.89 -5.57
CA ALA A 93 -6.86 -8.14 -6.14
C ALA A 93 -7.77 -8.67 -7.25
N ILE A 94 -9.10 -8.69 -7.04
CA ILE A 94 -10.08 -9.13 -8.04
C ILE A 94 -10.03 -8.23 -9.27
N VAL A 95 -10.00 -6.91 -9.10
CA VAL A 95 -9.92 -5.95 -10.20
C VAL A 95 -8.60 -6.14 -10.97
N GLY A 96 -7.49 -6.35 -10.26
CA GLY A 96 -6.21 -6.68 -10.88
C GLY A 96 -6.25 -7.95 -11.72
N GLN A 97 -6.91 -9.00 -11.23
CA GLN A 97 -7.12 -10.24 -11.99
C GLN A 97 -8.00 -10.02 -13.23
N LEU A 98 -9.09 -9.26 -13.11
CA LEU A 98 -9.98 -8.98 -14.24
C LEU A 98 -9.29 -8.17 -15.34
N LEU A 99 -8.54 -7.14 -14.96
CA LEU A 99 -7.78 -6.32 -15.91
C LEU A 99 -6.62 -7.11 -16.54
N GLY A 100 -5.97 -7.98 -15.76
CA GLY A 100 -4.88 -8.84 -16.24
C GLY A 100 -5.35 -10.01 -17.11
N ALA A 101 -6.59 -10.49 -16.93
CA ALA A 101 -7.16 -11.61 -17.67
C ALA A 101 -7.74 -11.23 -19.05
N GLN A 102 -7.77 -9.94 -19.42
CA GLN A 102 -8.26 -9.45 -20.72
C GLN A 102 -7.21 -9.53 -21.85
N LYS A 103 -6.33 -10.54 -21.82
CA LYS A 103 -5.32 -10.81 -22.87
C LYS A 103 -5.68 -12.08 -23.63
#